data_AF-A0A1Y4SCW8-F1
#
_entry.id   AF-A0A1Y4SCW8-F1
#
_cell.length_a   1.000
_cell.length_b   1.000
_cell.length_c   1.000
_cell.angle_alpha   90.00
_cell.angle_beta   90.00
_cell.angle_gamma   90.00
#
_symmetry.space_group_name_H-M   'P 1'
#
loop_
_entity.id
_entity.type
_entity.pdbx_description
1 polymer ?
#
loop_
_entity_poly.entity_id
_entity_poly.type
_entity_poly.pdbx_seq_one_letter_code
_entity_poly.pdbx_strand_id
1 'polypeptide(L)'
;MNRILAGIVVDEELYEKITARRYDIAPDWKNASFKAVEIAADSKDYAKHPEWQKKCREIVEQVKEEIKKYYSAKDGRKEYKTMKHQDFTGYVDDLRKIQGDMGNKAQNLRGTVEKARNDWKRVTNDKSISELGRAEWKASYLRAEEDFKTAIADLHTEMNEALDKVQEQLQEHLDDFYGPNGSRIDDTTMKLLDAGFPFNEAEFDRLISGYTDNPTMLRMLAQYAENNNLRSELVSVLGHYANQRGRKELEYFKSIRELAVLAIRDKGVIPSYQARFDEMAEKAIASLQALLVRPNAD
;
A
#
# COMPACT_ATOMS: atom_id res chain seq x y z
N MET A 1 6.29 30.09 4.88
CA MET A 1 5.82 29.72 3.52
C MET A 1 6.54 28.45 3.16
N ASN A 2 5.83 27.35 2.94
CA ASN A 2 6.47 26.08 2.55
C ASN A 2 7.09 26.26 1.17
N ARG A 3 8.39 25.97 1.05
CA ARG A 3 9.11 26.04 -0.22
C ARG A 3 8.91 24.71 -0.95
N ILE A 4 8.45 24.77 -2.20
CA ILE A 4 8.13 23.59 -3.00
C ILE A 4 9.05 23.56 -4.21
N LEU A 5 9.66 22.40 -4.46
CA LEU A 5 10.44 22.10 -5.66
C LEU A 5 10.04 20.75 -6.23
N ALA A 6 9.73 20.69 -7.52
CA ALA A 6 9.31 19.45 -8.19
C ALA A 6 8.11 18.76 -7.50
N GLY A 7 7.21 19.56 -6.92
CA GLY A 7 6.08 19.08 -6.12
C GLY A 7 6.41 18.58 -4.72
N ILE A 8 7.66 18.73 -4.24
CA ILE A 8 8.11 18.27 -2.92
C ILE A 8 8.38 19.48 -2.01
N VAL A 9 7.91 19.42 -0.76
CA VAL A 9 8.25 20.43 0.26
C VAL A 9 9.72 20.26 0.68
N VAL A 10 10.48 21.34 0.65
CA VAL A 10 11.91 21.36 0.97
C VAL A 10 12.23 22.44 2.01
N ASP A 11 13.31 22.23 2.78
CA ASP A 11 13.88 23.22 3.68
C ASP A 11 14.58 24.35 2.90
N GLU A 12 14.83 25.48 3.57
CA GLU A 12 15.38 26.68 2.91
C GLU A 12 16.80 26.44 2.38
N GLU A 13 17.61 25.61 3.05
CA GLU A 13 18.98 25.29 2.65
C GLU A 13 19.01 24.55 1.29
N LEU A 14 18.18 23.51 1.17
CA LEU A 14 18.05 22.74 -0.07
C LEU A 14 17.36 23.56 -1.17
N TYR A 15 16.38 24.38 -0.79
CA TYR A 15 15.69 25.27 -1.71
C TYR A 15 16.66 26.28 -2.36
N GLU A 16 17.45 26.99 -1.56
CA GLU A 16 18.45 27.94 -2.06
C GLU A 16 19.48 27.24 -2.94
N LYS A 17 19.95 26.05 -2.52
CA LYS A 17 20.92 25.27 -3.28
C LYS A 17 20.42 24.85 -4.66
N ILE A 18 19.18 24.38 -4.78
CA ILE A 18 18.62 23.94 -6.07
C ILE A 18 18.24 25.14 -6.93
N THR A 19 17.67 26.19 -6.35
CA THR A 19 17.24 27.39 -7.11
C THR A 19 18.41 28.25 -7.59
N ALA A 20 19.59 28.15 -6.95
CA ALA A 20 20.83 28.74 -7.44
C ALA A 20 21.38 28.07 -8.72
N ARG A 21 20.97 26.83 -9.02
CA ARG A 21 21.46 26.09 -10.20
C ARG A 21 20.91 26.65 -11.50
N ARG A 22 21.67 26.43 -12.57
CA ARG A 22 21.34 26.85 -13.92
C ARG A 22 21.51 25.68 -14.89
N TYR A 23 20.56 25.51 -15.78
CA TYR A 23 20.45 24.33 -16.64
C TYR A 23 20.52 24.71 -18.11
N ASP A 24 21.32 23.97 -18.86
CA ASP A 24 21.42 24.10 -20.31
C ASP A 24 20.53 23.04 -20.96
N ILE A 25 19.37 23.46 -21.45
CA ILE A 25 18.37 22.59 -22.05
C ILE A 25 18.69 22.35 -23.52
N ALA A 26 18.98 23.41 -24.27
CA ALA A 26 19.29 23.36 -25.70
C ALA A 26 20.37 24.39 -26.06
N PRO A 27 20.98 24.34 -27.27
CA PRO A 27 21.91 25.36 -27.73
C PRO A 27 21.34 26.79 -27.60
N ASP A 28 20.05 26.95 -27.88
CA ASP A 28 19.33 28.22 -27.83
C ASP A 28 18.63 28.49 -26.48
N TRP A 29 18.69 27.51 -25.56
CA TRP A 29 18.07 27.63 -24.24
C TRP A 29 19.05 27.17 -23.16
N LYS A 30 19.90 28.11 -22.78
CA LYS A 30 20.95 27.95 -21.77
C LYS A 30 20.64 28.75 -20.52
N ASN A 31 21.31 28.41 -19.43
CA ASN A 31 21.26 29.15 -18.17
C ASN A 31 19.83 29.28 -17.59
N ALA A 32 18.99 28.27 -17.78
CA ALA A 32 17.61 28.26 -17.29
C ALA A 32 17.55 28.04 -15.78
N SER A 33 16.65 28.73 -15.07
CA SER A 33 16.38 28.44 -13.65
C SER A 33 15.56 27.15 -13.51
N PHE A 34 15.67 26.47 -12.36
CA PHE A 34 14.90 25.24 -12.13
C PHE A 34 13.39 25.44 -12.29
N LYS A 35 12.85 26.58 -11.85
CA LYS A 35 11.43 26.93 -12.00
C LYS A 35 10.99 26.98 -13.48
N ALA A 36 11.85 27.49 -14.37
CA ALA A 36 11.56 27.52 -15.80
C ALA A 36 11.58 26.10 -16.40
N VAL A 37 12.48 25.24 -15.92
CA VAL A 37 12.56 23.82 -16.31
C VAL A 37 11.33 23.04 -15.86
N GLU A 38 10.89 23.24 -14.62
CA GLU A 38 9.70 22.61 -14.04
C GLU A 38 8.42 22.99 -14.81
N ILE A 39 8.24 24.27 -15.12
CA ILE A 39 7.10 24.74 -15.93
C ILE A 39 7.11 24.10 -17.32
N ALA A 40 8.28 23.99 -17.96
CA ALA A 40 8.39 23.46 -19.31
C ALA A 40 8.23 21.94 -19.41
N ALA A 41 8.56 21.20 -18.34
CA ALA A 41 8.41 19.74 -18.30
C ALA A 41 6.96 19.28 -18.53
N ASP A 42 6.00 20.06 -18.02
CA ASP A 42 4.56 19.75 -18.07
C ASP A 42 3.73 20.76 -18.90
N SER A 43 4.37 21.76 -19.50
CA SER A 43 3.68 22.73 -20.35
C SER A 43 3.24 22.15 -21.70
N LYS A 44 2.01 22.50 -22.11
CA LYS A 44 1.46 22.18 -23.43
C LYS A 44 2.16 22.95 -24.56
N ASP A 45 2.75 24.11 -24.27
CA ASP A 45 3.43 24.94 -25.27
C ASP A 45 4.77 24.31 -25.71
N TYR A 46 5.42 23.57 -24.81
CA TYR A 46 6.68 22.88 -25.07
C TYR A 46 6.52 21.51 -25.72
N ALA A 47 5.28 21.03 -25.91
CA ALA A 47 5.00 19.81 -26.68
C ALA A 47 5.42 19.92 -28.16
N LYS A 48 5.57 21.15 -28.67
CA LYS A 48 6.09 21.44 -30.02
C LYS A 48 7.61 21.24 -30.14
N HIS A 49 8.32 21.12 -29.02
CA HIS A 49 9.76 20.85 -28.92
C HIS A 49 10.01 19.64 -28.01
N PRO A 50 9.67 18.42 -28.46
CA PRO A 50 9.62 17.23 -27.61
C PRO A 50 10.97 16.86 -26.99
N GLU A 51 12.08 17.15 -27.67
CA GLU A 51 13.42 16.91 -27.13
C GLU A 51 13.75 17.80 -25.93
N TRP A 52 13.32 19.06 -25.97
CA TRP A 52 13.54 20.01 -24.86
C TRP A 52 12.66 19.63 -23.68
N GLN A 53 11.38 19.30 -23.93
CA GLN A 53 10.46 18.85 -22.90
C GLN A 53 10.93 17.56 -22.23
N LYS A 54 11.44 16.59 -23.00
CA LYS A 54 12.03 15.35 -22.46
C LYS A 54 13.19 15.65 -21.52
N LYS A 55 14.11 16.51 -21.93
CA LYS A 55 15.26 16.90 -21.11
C LYS A 55 14.85 17.67 -19.85
N CYS A 56 13.83 18.52 -19.93
CA CYS A 56 13.26 19.17 -18.75
C CYS A 56 12.69 18.15 -17.76
N ARG A 57 11.97 17.11 -18.24
CA ARG A 57 11.47 16.03 -17.38
C ARG A 57 12.59 15.23 -16.73
N GLU A 58 13.64 14.90 -17.49
CA GLU A 58 14.82 14.21 -16.95
C GLU A 58 15.49 15.02 -15.83
N ILE A 59 15.62 16.35 -16.00
CA ILE A 59 16.17 17.23 -14.96
C ILE A 59 15.24 17.30 -13.74
N VAL A 60 13.92 17.39 -13.93
CA VAL A 60 12.96 17.39 -12.82
C VAL A 60 13.05 16.09 -12.03
N GLU A 61 13.11 14.93 -12.69
CA GLU A 61 13.27 13.64 -12.01
C GLU A 61 14.61 13.51 -11.30
N GLN A 62 15.72 13.96 -11.90
CA GLN A 62 17.02 14.01 -11.23
C GLN A 62 16.99 14.87 -9.96
N VAL A 63 16.32 16.02 -10.01
CA VAL A 63 16.19 16.90 -8.83
C VAL A 63 15.29 16.25 -7.77
N LYS A 64 14.20 15.57 -8.15
CA LYS A 64 13.40 14.78 -7.20
C LYS A 64 14.24 13.70 -6.52
N GLU A 65 15.07 12.98 -7.27
CA GLU A 65 15.98 11.97 -6.70
C GLU A 65 17.01 12.59 -5.76
N GLU A 66 17.58 13.74 -6.11
CA GLU A 66 18.51 14.46 -5.22
C GLU A 66 17.83 14.93 -3.94
N ILE A 67 16.61 15.47 -4.02
CA ILE A 67 15.84 15.88 -2.84
C ILE A 67 15.61 14.67 -1.94
N LYS A 68 15.19 13.53 -2.50
CA LYS A 68 15.01 12.28 -1.77
C LYS A 68 16.32 11.80 -1.12
N LYS A 69 17.45 11.86 -1.85
CA LYS A 69 18.78 11.47 -1.32
C LYS A 69 19.27 12.43 -0.23
N TYR A 70 19.05 13.73 -0.37
CA TYR A 70 19.45 14.74 0.61
C TYR A 70 18.80 14.47 1.97
N TYR A 71 17.48 14.22 1.98
CA TYR A 71 16.79 13.85 3.20
C TYR A 71 17.19 12.46 3.72
N SER A 72 17.44 11.49 2.83
CA SER A 72 17.93 10.17 3.23
C SER A 72 19.32 10.20 3.91
N ALA A 73 20.17 11.16 3.56
CA ALA A 73 21.53 11.29 4.09
C ALA A 73 21.62 12.14 5.37
N LYS A 74 20.73 13.12 5.56
CA LYS A 74 20.70 14.02 6.73
C LYS A 74 20.07 13.35 7.96
N ASP A 75 19.20 12.35 7.77
CA ASP A 75 18.36 11.78 8.85
C ASP A 75 18.97 10.60 9.63
N GLY A 76 20.11 10.04 9.24
CA GLY A 76 20.71 8.88 9.94
C GLY A 76 19.82 7.62 10.01
N ARG A 77 18.61 7.61 9.44
CA ARG A 77 17.73 6.45 9.28
C ARG A 77 16.92 6.51 7.99
N LYS A 78 17.13 5.46 7.18
CA LYS A 78 16.30 4.93 6.09
C LYS A 78 16.12 5.85 4.89
N GLU A 79 16.67 5.37 3.77
CA GLU A 79 16.27 5.72 2.41
C GLU A 79 14.76 6.00 2.34
N TYR A 80 14.37 7.07 1.65
CA TYR A 80 12.97 7.38 1.33
C TYR A 80 12.35 6.17 0.59
N LYS A 81 11.82 5.20 1.34
CA LYS A 81 11.29 3.96 0.80
C LYS A 81 9.92 4.31 0.23
N THR A 82 9.84 4.35 -1.10
CA THR A 82 8.54 4.57 -1.76
C THR A 82 7.67 3.37 -1.44
N MET A 83 6.62 3.60 -0.65
CA MET A 83 5.65 2.56 -0.31
C MET A 83 4.89 2.14 -1.57
N LYS A 84 4.52 0.86 -1.63
CA LYS A 84 3.77 0.32 -2.77
C LYS A 84 2.44 1.04 -2.99
N HIS A 85 1.77 1.40 -1.89
CA HIS A 85 0.49 2.09 -1.86
C HIS A 85 0.61 3.38 -1.07
N GLN A 86 -0.19 4.39 -1.45
CA GLN A 86 -0.26 5.67 -0.74
C GLN A 86 -0.99 5.54 0.61
N ASP A 87 -1.95 4.62 0.69
CA ASP A 87 -2.68 4.30 1.92
C ASP A 87 -2.71 2.80 2.19
N PHE A 88 -3.40 2.39 3.26
CA PHE A 88 -3.51 0.99 3.65
C PHE A 88 -4.56 0.20 2.85
N THR A 89 -5.46 0.87 2.10
CA THR A 89 -6.55 0.21 1.37
C THR A 89 -6.05 -0.56 0.16
N GLY A 90 -4.98 -0.08 -0.50
CA GLY A 90 -4.38 -0.76 -1.65
C GLY A 90 -3.89 -2.19 -1.34
N TYR A 91 -3.53 -2.49 -0.08
CA TYR A 91 -3.18 -3.86 0.33
C TYR A 91 -4.39 -4.79 0.37
N VAL A 92 -5.60 -4.27 0.61
CA VAL A 92 -6.85 -5.05 0.50
C VAL A 92 -7.15 -5.36 -0.97
N ASP A 93 -6.87 -4.42 -1.88
CA ASP A 93 -7.03 -4.66 -3.31
C ASP A 93 -6.04 -5.71 -3.84
N ASP A 94 -4.81 -5.74 -3.32
CA ASP A 94 -3.87 -6.83 -3.60
C ASP A 94 -4.45 -8.20 -3.17
N LEU A 95 -5.05 -8.28 -1.97
CA LEU A 95 -5.71 -9.50 -1.49
C LEU A 95 -6.84 -9.93 -2.43
N ARG A 96 -7.67 -8.98 -2.88
CA ARG A 96 -8.75 -9.24 -3.84
C ARG A 96 -8.23 -9.81 -5.14
N LYS A 97 -7.15 -9.23 -5.67
CA LYS A 97 -6.52 -9.71 -6.91
C LYS A 97 -5.98 -11.13 -6.76
N ILE A 98 -5.23 -11.41 -5.69
CA ILE A 98 -4.68 -12.74 -5.41
C ILE A 98 -5.81 -13.76 -5.25
N GLN A 99 -6.83 -13.43 -4.44
CA GLN A 99 -8.02 -14.27 -4.25
C GLN A 99 -8.72 -14.55 -5.58
N GLY A 100 -8.88 -13.51 -6.40
CA GLY A 100 -9.46 -13.55 -7.73
C GLY A 100 -8.75 -14.57 -8.62
N ASP A 101 -7.45 -14.35 -8.82
CA ASP A 101 -6.58 -15.13 -9.70
C ASP A 101 -6.46 -16.59 -9.25
N MET A 102 -6.17 -16.83 -7.96
CA MET A 102 -6.00 -18.19 -7.43
C MET A 102 -7.32 -18.96 -7.42
N GLY A 103 -8.43 -18.31 -7.06
CA GLY A 103 -9.75 -18.94 -7.11
C GLY A 103 -10.16 -19.35 -8.52
N ASN A 104 -9.83 -18.54 -9.54
CA ASN A 104 -10.11 -18.87 -10.94
C ASN A 104 -9.24 -20.05 -11.42
N LYS A 105 -7.94 -20.07 -11.07
CA LYS A 105 -7.06 -21.22 -11.33
C LYS A 105 -7.64 -22.50 -10.71
N ALA A 106 -8.07 -22.46 -9.45
CA ALA A 106 -8.67 -23.60 -8.76
C ALA A 106 -9.96 -24.09 -9.43
N GLN A 107 -10.81 -23.19 -9.90
CA GLN A 107 -12.03 -23.53 -10.62
C GLN A 107 -11.74 -24.25 -11.95
N ASN A 108 -10.71 -23.82 -12.69
CA ASN A 108 -10.30 -24.48 -13.93
C ASN A 108 -9.75 -25.89 -13.69
N LEU A 109 -8.93 -26.06 -12.65
CA LEU A 109 -8.44 -27.38 -12.22
C LEU A 109 -9.60 -28.31 -11.87
N ARG A 110 -10.61 -27.80 -11.13
CA ARG A 110 -11.82 -28.56 -10.78
C ARG A 110 -12.60 -29.00 -12.01
N GLY A 111 -12.83 -28.11 -12.97
CA GLY A 111 -13.54 -28.45 -14.20
C GLY A 111 -12.86 -29.60 -14.98
N THR A 112 -11.53 -29.67 -14.92
CA THR A 112 -10.76 -30.74 -15.57
C THR A 112 -10.97 -32.10 -14.89
N VAL A 113 -10.85 -32.16 -13.55
CA VAL A 113 -11.08 -33.42 -12.82
C VAL A 113 -12.54 -33.84 -12.81
N GLU A 114 -13.48 -32.89 -12.78
CA GLU A 114 -14.92 -33.17 -12.87
C GLU A 114 -15.29 -33.78 -14.23
N LYS A 115 -14.68 -33.31 -15.32
CA LYS A 115 -14.84 -33.93 -16.63
C LYS A 115 -14.35 -35.38 -16.63
N ALA A 116 -13.15 -35.64 -16.12
CA ALA A 116 -12.60 -36.99 -16.00
C ALA A 116 -13.48 -37.90 -15.12
N ARG A 117 -14.01 -37.36 -14.01
CA ARG A 117 -14.93 -38.06 -13.10
C ARG A 117 -16.26 -38.41 -13.78
N ASN A 118 -16.81 -37.50 -14.59
CA ASN A 118 -18.04 -37.73 -15.34
C ASN A 118 -17.84 -38.75 -16.47
N ASP A 119 -16.72 -38.68 -17.18
CA ASP A 119 -16.35 -39.67 -18.20
C ASP A 119 -16.21 -41.07 -17.57
N TRP A 120 -15.57 -41.18 -16.40
CA TRP A 120 -15.47 -42.43 -15.65
C TRP A 120 -16.84 -42.98 -15.22
N LYS A 121 -17.73 -42.13 -14.70
CA LYS A 121 -19.11 -42.53 -14.34
C LYS A 121 -19.89 -43.07 -15.53
N ARG A 122 -19.71 -42.50 -16.73
CA ARG A 122 -20.33 -42.98 -17.97
C ARG A 122 -19.79 -44.35 -18.34
N VAL A 123 -18.47 -44.51 -18.40
CA VAL A 123 -17.79 -45.75 -18.81
C VAL A 123 -18.05 -46.90 -17.85
N THR A 124 -18.16 -46.64 -16.55
CA THR A 124 -18.42 -47.67 -15.52
C THR A 124 -19.74 -48.40 -15.76
N ASN A 125 -20.76 -47.69 -16.24
CA ASN A 125 -22.09 -48.25 -16.46
C ASN A 125 -22.32 -48.75 -17.90
N ASP A 126 -21.34 -48.58 -18.79
CA ASP A 126 -21.45 -48.96 -20.19
C ASP A 126 -21.06 -50.43 -20.41
N LYS A 127 -22.04 -51.24 -20.80
CA LYS A 127 -21.87 -52.67 -21.08
C LYS A 127 -21.09 -52.94 -22.38
N SER A 128 -21.00 -51.96 -23.28
CA SER A 128 -20.29 -52.09 -24.56
C SER A 128 -18.77 -51.98 -24.44
N ILE A 129 -18.27 -51.46 -23.32
CA ILE A 129 -16.83 -51.25 -23.10
C ILE A 129 -16.19 -52.53 -22.52
N SER A 130 -15.07 -52.94 -23.13
CA SER A 130 -14.27 -54.09 -22.68
C SER A 130 -13.66 -53.85 -21.29
N GLU A 131 -13.30 -54.92 -20.58
CA GLU A 131 -12.64 -54.81 -19.28
C GLU A 131 -11.31 -54.05 -19.37
N LEU A 132 -10.52 -54.30 -20.42
CA LEU A 132 -9.28 -53.59 -20.69
C LEU A 132 -9.53 -52.08 -20.88
N GLY A 133 -10.53 -51.72 -21.70
CA GLY A 133 -10.91 -50.31 -21.90
C GLY A 133 -11.37 -49.66 -20.60
N ARG A 134 -12.14 -50.37 -19.75
CA ARG A 134 -12.52 -49.85 -18.43
C ARG A 134 -11.30 -49.63 -17.54
N ALA A 135 -10.30 -50.50 -17.58
CA ALA A 135 -9.07 -50.32 -16.80
C ALA A 135 -8.29 -49.06 -17.24
N GLU A 136 -8.20 -48.79 -18.54
CA GLU A 136 -7.54 -47.59 -19.08
C GLU A 136 -8.27 -46.29 -18.69
N TRP A 137 -9.60 -46.29 -18.76
CA TRP A 137 -10.42 -45.16 -18.30
C TRP A 137 -10.27 -44.93 -16.79
N LYS A 138 -10.26 -46.01 -16.00
CA LYS A 138 -10.04 -45.93 -14.55
C LYS A 138 -8.67 -45.35 -14.24
N ALA A 139 -7.62 -45.80 -14.93
CA ALA A 139 -6.26 -45.28 -14.76
C ALA A 139 -6.17 -43.79 -15.10
N SER A 140 -6.82 -43.36 -16.20
CA SER A 140 -6.86 -41.96 -16.62
C SER A 140 -7.58 -41.08 -15.59
N TYR A 141 -8.72 -41.54 -15.07
CA TYR A 141 -9.44 -40.85 -13.99
C TYR A 141 -8.60 -40.74 -12.71
N LEU A 142 -7.98 -41.83 -12.27
CA LEU A 142 -7.14 -41.82 -11.06
C LEU A 142 -5.93 -40.90 -11.21
N ARG A 143 -5.31 -40.85 -12.39
CA ARG A 143 -4.24 -39.89 -12.69
C ARG A 143 -4.75 -38.45 -12.60
N ALA A 144 -5.89 -38.14 -13.20
CA ALA A 144 -6.47 -36.80 -13.14
C ALA A 144 -6.83 -36.37 -11.70
N GLU A 145 -7.31 -37.29 -10.86
CA GLU A 145 -7.55 -37.02 -9.43
C GLU A 145 -6.25 -36.74 -8.66
N GLU A 146 -5.17 -37.48 -8.96
CA GLU A 146 -3.88 -37.27 -8.31
C GLU A 146 -3.19 -35.98 -8.75
N ASP A 147 -3.23 -35.68 -10.06
CA ASP A 147 -2.75 -34.42 -10.63
C ASP A 147 -3.51 -33.24 -10.03
N PHE A 148 -4.84 -33.39 -9.86
CA PHE A 148 -5.68 -32.36 -9.23
C PHE A 148 -5.30 -32.12 -7.77
N LYS A 149 -5.09 -33.17 -6.96
CA LYS A 149 -4.68 -33.01 -5.55
C LYS A 149 -3.35 -32.28 -5.44
N THR A 150 -2.37 -32.70 -6.23
CA THR A 150 -1.05 -32.08 -6.28
C THR A 150 -1.16 -30.61 -6.67
N ALA A 151 -1.87 -30.31 -7.77
CA ALA A 151 -2.04 -28.94 -8.25
C ALA A 151 -2.77 -28.04 -7.26
N ILE A 152 -3.76 -28.55 -6.51
CA ILE A 152 -4.44 -27.78 -5.46
C ILE A 152 -3.53 -27.51 -4.27
N ALA A 153 -2.70 -28.47 -3.86
CA ALA A 153 -1.72 -28.28 -2.80
C ALA A 153 -0.66 -27.23 -3.19
N ASP A 154 -0.15 -27.30 -4.42
CA ASP A 154 0.79 -26.32 -4.96
C ASP A 154 0.16 -24.93 -5.02
N LEU A 155 -1.09 -24.83 -5.49
CA LEU A 155 -1.82 -23.57 -5.54
C LEU A 155 -2.08 -22.98 -4.15
N HIS A 156 -2.33 -23.81 -3.13
CA HIS A 156 -2.41 -23.36 -1.74
C HIS A 156 -1.09 -22.78 -1.24
N THR A 157 0.04 -23.40 -1.60
CA THR A 157 1.37 -22.88 -1.28
C THR A 157 1.62 -21.55 -1.99
N GLU A 158 1.39 -21.48 -3.31
CA GLU A 158 1.54 -20.26 -4.12
C GLU A 158 0.68 -19.11 -3.56
N MET A 159 -0.55 -19.42 -3.15
CA MET A 159 -1.46 -18.45 -2.55
C MET A 159 -0.93 -17.92 -1.22
N ASN A 160 -0.51 -18.79 -0.30
CA ASN A 160 0.03 -18.36 0.99
C ASN A 160 1.28 -17.49 0.82
N GLU A 161 2.21 -17.87 -0.06
CA GLU A 161 3.41 -17.08 -0.33
C GLU A 161 3.07 -15.69 -0.90
N ALA A 162 2.07 -15.61 -1.80
CA ALA A 162 1.63 -14.33 -2.35
C ALA A 162 0.99 -13.44 -1.26
N LEU A 163 0.16 -14.03 -0.40
CA LEU A 163 -0.48 -13.33 0.71
C LEU A 163 0.54 -12.87 1.77
N ASP A 164 1.55 -13.69 2.06
CA ASP A 164 2.62 -13.36 3.00
C ASP A 164 3.44 -12.17 2.50
N LYS A 165 3.76 -12.11 1.20
CA LYS A 165 4.43 -10.94 0.59
C LYS A 165 3.62 -9.65 0.75
N VAL A 166 2.30 -9.71 0.58
CA VAL A 166 1.44 -8.53 0.80
C VAL A 166 1.43 -8.13 2.29
N GLN A 167 1.39 -9.11 3.20
CA GLN A 167 1.45 -8.85 4.63
C GLN A 167 2.80 -8.21 5.05
N GLU A 168 3.91 -8.68 4.49
CA GLU A 168 5.24 -8.09 4.69
C GLU A 168 5.27 -6.64 4.19
N GLN A 169 4.79 -6.39 2.97
CA GLN A 169 4.71 -5.04 2.41
C GLN A 169 3.82 -4.09 3.23
N LEU A 170 2.73 -4.60 3.80
CA LEU A 170 1.88 -3.85 4.72
C LEU A 170 2.64 -3.56 6.02
N GLN A 171 3.29 -4.55 6.62
CA GLN A 171 4.05 -4.37 7.85
C GLN A 171 5.15 -3.33 7.69
N GLU A 172 5.86 -3.35 6.55
CA GLU A 172 6.88 -2.34 6.24
C GLU A 172 6.31 -0.91 6.19
N HIS A 173 5.12 -0.75 5.58
CA HIS A 173 4.44 0.54 5.53
C HIS A 173 3.95 0.98 6.92
N LEU A 174 3.40 0.06 7.72
CA LEU A 174 3.01 0.35 9.10
C LEU A 174 4.22 0.75 9.96
N ASP A 175 5.35 0.05 9.82
CA ASP A 175 6.58 0.34 10.56
C ASP A 175 7.18 1.70 10.19
N ASP A 176 7.08 2.11 8.93
CA ASP A 176 7.48 3.44 8.49
C ASP A 176 6.53 4.53 8.97
N PHE A 177 5.22 4.33 8.80
CA PHE A 177 4.21 5.31 9.16
C PHE A 177 4.17 5.55 10.67
N TYR A 178 4.07 4.48 11.45
CA TYR A 178 4.01 4.54 12.92
C TYR A 178 5.37 4.57 13.59
N GLY A 179 6.47 4.37 12.87
CA GLY A 179 7.82 4.48 13.40
C GLY A 179 8.11 5.90 13.91
N PRO A 180 8.84 6.07 15.04
CA PRO A 180 9.34 7.37 15.44
C PRO A 180 10.23 7.95 14.33
N ASN A 181 9.87 9.13 13.83
CA ASN A 181 10.59 9.77 12.73
C ASN A 181 10.86 11.25 13.04
N GLY A 182 12.14 11.59 13.21
CA GLY A 182 12.60 12.94 13.54
C GLY A 182 12.28 13.98 12.45
N SER A 183 12.32 13.61 11.18
CA SER A 183 11.99 14.55 10.08
C SER A 183 10.51 14.87 9.97
N ARG A 184 9.65 14.13 10.69
CA ARG A 184 8.22 14.46 10.80
C ARG A 184 7.94 15.40 11.97
N ILE A 185 8.95 15.86 12.72
CA ILE A 185 8.75 16.79 13.83
C ILE A 185 8.51 18.20 13.28
N ASP A 186 7.45 18.85 13.73
CA ASP A 186 7.16 20.25 13.41
C ASP A 186 7.88 21.18 14.40
N ASP A 187 8.97 21.81 13.94
CA ASP A 187 9.78 22.72 14.72
C ASP A 187 9.00 23.93 15.29
N THR A 188 7.96 24.39 14.59
CA THR A 188 7.16 25.53 15.06
C THR A 188 6.31 25.12 16.25
N THR A 189 5.67 23.96 16.14
CA THR A 189 4.89 23.40 17.25
C THR A 189 5.80 23.05 18.43
N MET A 190 6.95 22.43 18.19
CA MET A 190 7.89 22.11 19.26
C MET A 190 8.36 23.35 20.03
N LYS A 191 8.63 24.48 19.36
CA LYS A 191 8.96 25.73 20.05
C LYS A 191 7.87 26.21 21.00
N LEU A 192 6.58 26.03 20.64
CA LEU A 192 5.47 26.37 21.52
C LEU A 192 5.39 25.43 22.74
N LEU A 193 5.61 24.13 22.52
CA LEU A 193 5.63 23.14 23.60
C LEU A 193 6.82 23.40 24.56
N ASP A 194 8.01 23.64 24.02
CA ASP A 194 9.24 23.89 24.80
C ASP A 194 9.17 25.22 25.57
N ALA A 195 8.46 26.21 25.04
CA ALA A 195 8.18 27.47 25.73
C ALA A 195 7.15 27.32 26.87
N GLY A 196 6.54 26.14 27.05
CA GLY A 196 5.49 25.90 28.03
C GLY A 196 4.24 26.72 27.74
N PHE A 197 3.88 26.89 26.46
CA PHE A 197 2.74 27.71 26.08
C PHE A 197 1.44 27.19 26.75
N PRO A 198 0.67 28.05 27.43
CA PRO A 198 -0.48 27.64 28.22
C PRO A 198 -1.72 27.48 27.34
N PHE A 199 -1.74 26.43 26.51
CA PHE A 199 -2.89 26.11 25.66
C PHE A 199 -4.16 25.90 26.50
N ASN A 200 -5.29 26.40 26.02
CA ASN A 200 -6.59 25.85 26.42
C ASN A 200 -6.96 24.63 25.57
N GLU A 201 -7.98 23.88 26.00
CA GLU A 201 -8.45 22.66 25.33
C GLU A 201 -8.75 22.90 23.84
N ALA A 202 -9.52 23.94 23.50
CA ALA A 202 -9.91 24.22 22.12
C ALA A 202 -8.74 24.66 21.22
N GLU A 203 -7.70 25.29 21.76
CA GLU A 203 -6.47 25.60 21.03
C GLU A 203 -5.65 24.35 20.78
N PHE A 204 -5.54 23.48 21.77
CA PHE A 204 -4.78 22.25 21.68
C PHE A 204 -5.46 21.23 20.75
N ASP A 205 -6.79 21.16 20.75
CA ASP A 205 -7.59 20.34 19.83
C ASP A 205 -7.41 20.79 18.38
N ARG A 206 -7.41 22.11 18.13
CA ARG A 206 -7.11 22.65 16.80
C ARG A 206 -5.70 22.30 16.35
N LEU A 207 -4.72 22.41 17.23
CA LEU A 207 -3.33 22.04 16.94
C LEU A 207 -3.21 20.56 16.57
N ILE A 208 -3.73 19.66 17.40
CA ILE A 208 -3.55 18.22 17.18
C ILE A 208 -4.33 17.69 15.97
N SER A 209 -5.47 18.30 15.64
CA SER A 209 -6.27 17.93 14.46
C SER A 209 -5.49 18.05 13.15
N GLY A 210 -4.44 18.87 13.11
CA GLY A 210 -3.57 19.03 11.95
C GLY A 210 -2.51 17.93 11.77
N TYR A 211 -2.42 16.96 12.68
CA TYR A 211 -1.37 15.92 12.69
C TYR A 211 -1.92 14.49 12.58
N THR A 212 -3.13 14.30 12.04
CA THR A 212 -3.76 12.97 11.91
C THR A 212 -2.96 11.99 11.03
N ASP A 213 -2.08 12.50 10.17
CA ASP A 213 -1.15 11.75 9.33
C ASP A 213 0.27 11.64 9.92
N ASN A 214 0.47 12.14 11.14
CA ASN A 214 1.79 12.23 11.75
C ASN A 214 1.82 11.60 13.15
N PRO A 215 1.96 10.26 13.23
CA PRO A 215 2.00 9.54 14.50
C PRO A 215 3.12 9.98 15.44
N THR A 216 4.21 10.55 14.92
CA THR A 216 5.29 11.08 15.76
C THR A 216 4.82 12.31 16.52
N MET A 217 4.27 13.30 15.81
CA MET A 217 3.73 14.51 16.44
C MET A 217 2.58 14.20 17.40
N LEU A 218 1.67 13.30 17.03
CA LEU A 218 0.55 12.90 17.90
C LEU A 218 1.02 12.34 19.25
N ARG A 219 2.07 11.51 19.26
CA ARG A 219 2.63 10.98 20.50
C ARG A 219 3.32 12.06 21.34
N MET A 220 4.04 12.98 20.70
CA MET A 220 4.67 14.10 21.39
C MET A 220 3.64 15.03 22.03
N LEU A 221 2.56 15.34 21.31
CA LEU A 221 1.44 16.15 21.81
C LEU A 221 0.69 15.44 22.95
N ALA A 222 0.45 14.14 22.84
CA ALA A 222 -0.14 13.35 23.93
C ALA A 222 0.73 13.39 25.20
N GLN A 223 2.05 13.21 25.06
CA GLN A 223 2.98 13.31 26.19
C GLN A 223 2.98 14.72 26.81
N TYR A 224 2.94 15.76 25.98
CA TYR A 224 2.87 17.14 26.47
C TYR A 224 1.58 17.39 27.27
N ALA A 225 0.44 16.90 26.78
CA ALA A 225 -0.83 17.04 27.46
C ALA A 225 -0.83 16.36 28.83
N GLU A 226 -0.28 15.14 28.91
CA GLU A 226 -0.10 14.42 30.18
C GLU A 226 0.78 15.21 31.16
N ASN A 227 1.93 15.71 30.71
CA ASN A 227 2.88 16.43 31.56
C ASN A 227 2.34 17.76 32.10
N ASN A 228 1.42 18.39 31.39
CA ASN A 228 0.86 19.71 31.73
C ASN A 228 -0.57 19.64 32.28
N ASN A 229 -1.10 18.44 32.54
CA ASN A 229 -2.49 18.22 32.98
C ASN A 229 -3.54 18.84 32.04
N LEU A 230 -3.25 18.91 30.73
CA LEU A 230 -4.21 19.37 29.74
C LEU A 230 -5.20 18.25 29.45
N ARG A 231 -6.47 18.51 29.70
CA ARG A 231 -7.56 17.57 29.42
C ARG A 231 -8.10 17.83 28.03
N SER A 232 -7.87 16.90 27.12
CA SER A 232 -8.48 16.87 25.78
C SER A 232 -8.84 15.42 25.43
N GLU A 233 -10.10 15.21 25.07
CA GLU A 233 -10.57 13.91 24.60
C GLU A 233 -9.94 13.56 23.24
N LEU A 234 -9.83 14.54 22.34
CA LEU A 234 -9.26 14.33 21.00
C LEU A 234 -7.81 13.84 21.07
N VAL A 235 -7.00 14.41 21.95
CA VAL A 235 -5.61 13.98 22.17
C VAL A 235 -5.52 12.57 22.70
N SER A 236 -6.39 12.25 23.66
CA SER A 236 -6.45 10.91 24.23
C SER A 236 -6.77 9.87 23.14
N VAL A 237 -7.74 10.19 22.27
CA VAL A 237 -8.14 9.32 21.16
C VAL A 237 -7.03 9.19 20.11
N LEU A 238 -6.52 10.30 19.56
CA LEU A 238 -5.50 10.27 18.51
C LEU A 238 -4.17 9.67 19.00
N GLY A 239 -3.75 10.02 20.21
CA GLY A 239 -2.58 9.44 20.87
C GLY A 239 -2.73 7.94 21.08
N HIS A 240 -3.91 7.47 21.50
CA HIS A 240 -4.20 6.04 21.62
C HIS A 240 -4.07 5.31 20.27
N TYR A 241 -4.65 5.84 19.20
CA TYR A 241 -4.52 5.25 17.85
C TYR A 241 -3.06 5.24 17.38
N ALA A 242 -2.32 6.35 17.54
CA ALA A 242 -0.90 6.40 17.21
C ALA A 242 -0.09 5.35 18.00
N ASN A 243 -0.45 5.07 19.25
CA ASN A 243 0.20 4.07 20.10
C ASN A 243 -0.17 2.62 19.77
N GLN A 244 -1.24 2.37 19.03
CA GLN A 244 -1.59 1.03 18.56
C GLN A 244 -0.63 0.50 17.48
N ARG A 245 0.14 1.38 16.82
CA ARG A 245 1.22 1.01 15.88
C ARG A 245 0.76 0.01 14.81
N GLY A 246 -0.35 0.31 14.13
CA GLY A 246 -0.80 -0.51 13.00
C GLY A 246 -1.54 -1.80 13.36
N ARG A 247 -1.81 -2.07 14.64
CA ARG A 247 -2.45 -3.33 15.07
C ARG A 247 -3.83 -3.55 14.46
N LYS A 248 -4.65 -2.49 14.35
CA LYS A 248 -6.00 -2.58 13.79
C LYS A 248 -5.97 -2.84 12.30
N GLU A 249 -5.09 -2.16 11.58
CA GLU A 249 -4.85 -2.33 10.15
C GLU A 249 -4.47 -3.78 9.84
N LEU A 250 -3.55 -4.33 10.63
CA LEU A 250 -3.12 -5.72 10.50
C LEU A 250 -4.25 -6.71 10.83
N GLU A 251 -5.13 -6.40 11.78
CA GLU A 251 -6.29 -7.22 12.13
C GLU A 251 -7.34 -7.27 11.01
N TYR A 252 -7.63 -6.12 10.38
CA TYR A 252 -8.48 -6.06 9.19
C TYR A 252 -7.89 -6.90 8.05
N PHE A 253 -6.58 -6.75 7.81
CA PHE A 253 -5.87 -7.51 6.79
C PHE A 253 -5.92 -9.02 7.04
N LYS A 254 -5.63 -9.47 8.27
CA LYS A 254 -5.66 -10.89 8.67
C LYS A 254 -7.04 -11.51 8.45
N SER A 255 -8.10 -10.80 8.84
CA SER A 255 -9.47 -11.26 8.69
C SER A 255 -9.82 -11.56 7.22
N ILE A 256 -9.43 -10.68 6.30
CA ILE A 256 -9.65 -10.88 4.85
C ILE A 256 -8.75 -11.99 4.31
N ARG A 257 -7.47 -12.03 4.74
CA ARG A 257 -6.50 -13.06 4.33
C ARG A 257 -7.03 -14.46 4.64
N GLU A 258 -7.57 -14.67 5.84
CA GLU A 258 -8.16 -15.95 6.23
C GLU A 258 -9.29 -16.39 5.28
N LEU A 259 -10.16 -15.45 4.90
CA LEU A 259 -11.23 -15.73 3.95
C LEU A 259 -10.69 -15.93 2.53
N ALA A 260 -9.64 -15.21 2.13
CA ALA A 260 -9.01 -15.34 0.82
C ALA A 260 -8.50 -16.77 0.60
N VAL A 261 -7.79 -17.35 1.58
CA VAL A 261 -7.22 -18.72 1.48
C VAL A 261 -8.28 -19.78 1.15
N LEU A 262 -9.54 -19.54 1.55
CA LEU A 262 -10.64 -20.45 1.24
C LEU A 262 -11.07 -20.42 -0.24
N ALA A 263 -10.60 -19.48 -1.06
CA ALA A 263 -10.99 -19.36 -2.47
C ALA A 263 -10.68 -20.62 -3.30
N ILE A 264 -9.54 -21.25 -3.03
CA ILE A 264 -9.13 -22.48 -3.72
C ILE A 264 -10.12 -23.61 -3.45
N ARG A 265 -10.72 -23.61 -2.24
CA ARG A 265 -11.71 -24.59 -1.82
C ARG A 265 -13.13 -24.23 -2.28
N ASP A 266 -13.50 -22.96 -2.17
CA ASP A 266 -14.91 -22.59 -2.03
C ASP A 266 -15.45 -21.71 -3.16
N LYS A 267 -14.62 -20.94 -3.90
CA LYS A 267 -15.09 -19.92 -4.86
C LYS A 267 -16.03 -20.45 -5.96
N GLY A 268 -15.78 -21.67 -6.45
CA GLY A 268 -16.61 -22.33 -7.45
C GLY A 268 -17.61 -23.35 -6.90
N VAL A 269 -17.62 -23.57 -5.57
CA VAL A 269 -18.45 -24.61 -4.92
C VAL A 269 -19.51 -24.02 -4.01
N ILE A 270 -19.19 -22.90 -3.36
CA ILE A 270 -20.08 -22.19 -2.44
C ILE A 270 -20.56 -20.93 -3.17
N PRO A 271 -21.83 -20.88 -3.63
CA PRO A 271 -22.33 -19.76 -4.43
C PRO A 271 -22.22 -18.40 -3.74
N SER A 272 -22.28 -18.37 -2.41
CA SER A 272 -22.21 -17.14 -1.61
C SER A 272 -20.78 -16.72 -1.24
N TYR A 273 -19.77 -17.54 -1.54
CA TYR A 273 -18.40 -17.26 -1.09
C TYR A 273 -17.88 -15.92 -1.63
N GLN A 274 -18.02 -15.67 -2.94
CA GLN A 274 -17.49 -14.45 -3.53
C GLN A 274 -18.18 -13.21 -2.96
N ALA A 275 -19.51 -13.22 -2.85
CA ALA A 275 -20.27 -12.12 -2.26
C ALA A 275 -19.83 -11.84 -0.80
N ARG A 276 -19.60 -12.89 0.00
CA ARG A 276 -19.12 -12.74 1.38
C ARG A 276 -17.69 -12.18 1.43
N PHE A 277 -16.82 -12.60 0.52
CA PHE A 277 -15.46 -12.08 0.42
C PHE A 277 -15.45 -10.60 0.04
N ASP A 278 -16.25 -10.23 -0.97
CA ASP A 278 -16.37 -8.85 -1.43
C ASP A 278 -16.90 -7.93 -0.33
N GLU A 279 -17.94 -8.38 0.40
CA GLU A 279 -18.50 -7.67 1.56
C GLU A 279 -17.45 -7.44 2.65
N MET A 280 -16.68 -8.47 3.01
CA MET A 280 -15.64 -8.36 4.02
C MET A 280 -14.53 -7.40 3.59
N ALA A 281 -14.14 -7.45 2.33
CA ALA A 281 -13.12 -6.57 1.79
C ALA A 281 -13.60 -5.10 1.73
N GLU A 282 -14.85 -4.84 1.33
CA GLU A 282 -15.44 -3.49 1.37
C GLU A 282 -15.51 -2.97 2.81
N LYS A 283 -15.94 -3.82 3.76
CA LYS A 283 -15.97 -3.45 5.17
C LYS A 283 -14.59 -3.10 5.70
N ALA A 284 -13.56 -3.84 5.31
CA ALA A 284 -12.19 -3.56 5.72
C ALA A 284 -11.68 -2.24 5.11
N ILE A 285 -11.93 -1.98 3.83
CA ILE A 285 -11.59 -0.72 3.17
C ILE A 285 -12.27 0.44 3.90
N ALA A 286 -13.58 0.35 4.15
CA ALA A 286 -14.32 1.38 4.88
C ALA A 286 -13.75 1.57 6.30
N SER A 287 -13.35 0.48 6.98
CA SER A 287 -12.76 0.56 8.32
C SER A 287 -11.38 1.21 8.31
N LEU A 288 -10.54 0.91 7.32
CA LEU A 288 -9.24 1.55 7.12
C LEU A 288 -9.39 3.04 6.78
N GLN A 289 -10.40 3.39 5.98
CA GLN A 289 -10.71 4.78 5.65
C GLN A 289 -11.29 5.56 6.84
N ALA A 290 -11.96 4.88 7.77
CA ALA A 290 -12.49 5.49 8.98
C ALA A 290 -11.44 5.66 10.10
N LEU A 291 -10.19 5.21 9.89
CA LEU A 291 -9.13 5.40 10.88
C LEU A 291 -8.83 6.90 11.07
N LEU A 292 -8.78 7.30 12.33
CA LEU A 292 -8.50 8.67 12.74
C LEU A 292 -7.03 9.05 12.55
N VAL A 293 -6.15 8.05 12.51
CA VAL A 293 -4.72 8.22 12.26
C VAL A 293 -4.35 7.34 11.08
N ARG A 294 -3.97 7.94 9.95
CA ARG A 294 -3.68 7.24 8.69
C ARG A 294 -2.89 8.12 7.73
N PRO A 295 -2.17 7.56 6.74
CA PRO A 295 -1.57 8.35 5.67
C PRO A 295 -2.63 9.20 4.96
N ASN A 296 -2.28 10.43 4.57
CA ASN A 296 -3.15 11.22 3.72
C ASN A 296 -3.24 10.54 2.35
N ALA A 297 -4.47 10.25 1.94
CA ALA A 297 -4.79 10.01 0.53
C ALA A 297 -5.01 11.39 -0.09
N ASP A 298 -4.00 11.91 -0.79
CA ASP A 298 -4.12 13.16 -1.55
C ASP A 298 -5.21 13.06 -2.64
#